data_AF-A0A1B7V0W7-F1
#
_entry.id   AF-A0A1B7V0W7-F1
#
_cell.length_a   1.000
_cell.length_b   1.000
_cell.length_c   1.000
_cell.angle_alpha   90.00
_cell.angle_beta   90.00
_cell.angle_gamma   90.00
#
_symmetry.space_group_name_H-M   'P 1'
#
loop_
_entity.id
_entity.type
_entity.pdbx_description
1 polymer ?
#
loop_
_entity_poly.entity_id
_entity_poly.type
_entity_poly.pdbx_seq_one_letter_code
_entity_poly.pdbx_strand_id
1 'polypeptide(L)' 'MLLGAETLLRDKRIHFIYTEVGFRRGDRDMQHFSEINDYLEKQGFWLCGFYDQFRWGDKKEYLGFANALYIQPDFVND' A
#
# COMPACT_ATOMS: atom_id res chain seq x y z
N MET A 1 -5.50 -6.48 7.67
CA MET A 1 -6.06 -6.93 6.38
C MET A 1 -5.17 -7.96 5.68
N LEU A 2 -3.85 -7.75 5.56
CA LEU A 2 -2.94 -8.67 4.83
C LEU A 2 -2.66 -10.03 5.50
N LEU A 3 -2.84 -10.16 6.81
CA LEU A 3 -2.65 -11.43 7.55
C LEU A 3 -3.51 -12.58 6.98
N GLY A 4 -4.71 -12.28 6.46
CA GLY A 4 -5.59 -13.29 5.85
C GLY A 4 -5.12 -13.77 4.46
N ALA A 5 -4.20 -13.04 3.83
CA ALA A 5 -3.67 -13.33 2.51
C ALA A 5 -2.23 -13.87 2.55
N GLU A 6 -1.68 -14.15 3.74
CA GLU A 6 -0.28 -14.57 3.90
C GLU A 6 0.09 -15.79 3.06
N THR A 7 -0.80 -16.78 2.96
CA THR A 7 -0.56 -17.97 2.13
C THR A 7 -0.46 -17.61 0.64
N LEU A 8 -1.28 -16.68 0.15
CA LEU A 8 -1.25 -16.24 -1.24
C LEU A 8 -0.01 -15.40 -1.54
N LEU A 9 0.43 -14.58 -0.58
CA LEU A 9 1.66 -13.79 -0.68
C LEU A 9 2.90 -14.69 -0.68
N ARG A 10 2.97 -15.62 0.28
CA ARG A 10 4.07 -16.59 0.40
C ARG A 10 4.19 -17.48 -0.82
N ASP A 11 3.06 -17.96 -1.34
CA ASP A 11 3.03 -18.85 -2.50
C ASP A 11 3.17 -18.06 -3.83
N LYS A 12 3.46 -16.75 -3.77
CA LYS A 12 3.62 -15.84 -4.92
C LYS A 12 2.43 -15.87 -5.91
N ARG A 13 1.21 -16.05 -5.40
CA ARG A 13 -0.02 -16.11 -6.21
C ARG A 13 -0.65 -14.74 -6.45
N ILE A 14 -0.10 -13.70 -5.85
CA ILE A 14 -0.53 -12.31 -5.99
C ILE A 14 0.57 -11.55 -6.74
N HIS A 15 0.18 -10.87 -7.81
CA HIS A 15 1.10 -10.08 -8.64
C HIS A 15 0.88 -8.57 -8.47
N PHE A 16 -0.31 -8.18 -7.98
CA PHE A 16 -0.73 -6.79 -7.79
C PHE A 16 -1.44 -6.64 -6.46
N ILE A 17 -1.16 -5.54 -5.76
CA ILE A 17 -1.88 -5.14 -4.56
C ILE A 17 -2.28 -3.68 -4.71
N TYR A 18 -3.58 -3.41 -4.65
CA TYR A 18 -4.15 -2.08 -4.65
C TYR A 18 -4.85 -1.84 -3.31
N THR A 19 -4.40 -0.85 -2.55
CA THR A 19 -4.83 -0.69 -1.15
C THR A 19 -4.81 0.76 -0.71
N GLU A 20 -5.85 1.17 0.03
CA GLU A 20 -5.91 2.49 0.64
C GLU A 20 -4.94 2.59 1.83
N VAL A 21 -4.19 3.69 1.89
CA VAL A 21 -3.25 3.99 2.97
C VAL A 21 -3.44 5.40 3.49
N GLY A 22 -3.36 5.54 4.81
CA GLY A 22 -3.29 6.83 5.49
C GLY A 22 -1.84 7.26 5.74
N PHE A 23 -1.64 8.56 5.91
CA PHE A 23 -0.31 9.15 6.17
C PHE A 23 -0.16 9.75 7.57
N ARG A 24 -1.17 9.57 8.44
CA ARG A 24 -1.17 10.07 9.82
C ARG A 24 -1.19 8.91 10.81
N ARG A 25 -0.19 8.86 11.69
CA ARG A 25 -0.09 7.84 12.76
C ARG A 25 -1.21 7.91 13.81
N GLY A 26 -1.84 9.09 13.95
CA GLY A 26 -2.93 9.29 14.91
C GLY A 26 -4.29 8.78 14.42
N ASP A 27 -4.41 8.46 13.14
CA ASP A 27 -5.64 7.92 12.57
C ASP A 27 -5.68 6.41 12.82
N ARG A 28 -6.71 5.95 13.55
CA ARG A 28 -6.87 4.54 13.90
C ARG A 28 -7.73 3.77 12.91
N ASP A 29 -8.44 4.50 12.05
CA ASP A 29 -9.38 3.89 11.09
C ASP A 29 -8.66 3.53 9.78
N MET A 30 -7.44 4.02 9.58
CA MET A 30 -6.63 3.81 8.38
C MET A 30 -5.33 3.06 8.67
N GLN A 31 -4.97 2.17 7.75
CA GLN A 31 -3.65 1.53 7.76
C GLN A 31 -2.59 2.57 7.39
N HIS A 32 -1.58 2.74 8.24
CA HIS A 32 -0.51 3.68 7.95
C HIS A 32 0.39 3.16 6.83
N PHE A 33 0.70 4.02 5.86
CA PHE A 33 1.50 3.71 4.67
C PHE A 33 2.80 2.96 4.99
N SER A 34 3.60 3.47 5.93
CA SER A 34 4.92 2.88 6.18
C SER A 34 4.84 1.42 6.63
N GLU A 35 3.81 1.04 7.39
CA GLU A 35 3.68 -0.34 7.88
C GLU A 35 3.35 -1.31 6.74
N ILE A 36 2.49 -0.86 5.81
CA ILE A 36 2.17 -1.66 4.62
C ILE A 36 3.37 -1.72 3.67
N ASN A 37 4.08 -0.60 3.51
CA ASN A 37 5.22 -0.50 2.63
C ASN A 37 6.35 -1.43 3.09
N ASP A 38 6.74 -1.34 4.37
CA ASP A 38 7.79 -2.17 4.95
C ASP A 38 7.46 -3.66 4.88
N TYR A 39 6.17 -4.02 5.02
CA TYR A 39 5.73 -5.40 4.90
C TYR A 39 5.81 -5.89 3.45
N LEU A 40 5.27 -5.14 2.49
CA LEU A 40 5.21 -5.54 1.08
C LEU A 40 6.59 -5.54 0.41
N GLU A 41 7.47 -4.61 0.74
CA GLU A 41 8.86 -4.63 0.27
C GLU A 41 9.60 -5.90 0.72
N LYS A 42 9.37 -6.36 1.96
CA LYS A 42 9.94 -7.63 2.45
C LYS A 42 9.38 -8.85 1.71
N GLN A 43 8.19 -8.76 1.14
CA GLN A 43 7.60 -9.81 0.29
C GLN A 43 8.06 -9.69 -1.18
N GLY A 44 8.88 -8.70 -1.52
CA GLY A 44 9.43 -8.51 -2.87
C GLY A 44 8.57 -7.64 -3.79
N PHE A 45 7.52 -7.00 -3.27
CA PHE A 45 6.70 -6.08 -4.05
C PHE A 45 7.34 -4.70 -4.16
N TRP A 46 7.12 -4.02 -5.28
CA TRP A 46 7.56 -2.66 -5.55
C TRP A 46 6.38 -1.70 -5.56
N LEU A 47 6.52 -0.56 -4.89
CA LEU A 47 5.55 0.54 -4.98
C LEU A 47 5.64 1.19 -6.37
N CYS A 48 4.56 1.14 -7.13
CA CYS A 48 4.45 1.83 -8.41
C CYS A 48 4.03 3.30 -8.25
N GLY A 49 3.17 3.59 -7.28
CA GLY A 49 2.71 4.95 -7.06
C GLY A 49 1.44 5.06 -6.22
N PHE A 50 1.01 6.30 -6.07
CA PHE A 50 -0.19 6.69 -5.31
C PHE A 50 -1.24 7.29 -6.24
N TYR A 51 -2.44 6.71 -6.18
CA TYR A 51 -3.63 7.07 -6.92
C TYR A 51 -4.67 7.65 -5.97
N ASP A 52 -5.65 8.39 -6.52
CA ASP A 52 -6.77 8.96 -5.77
C ASP A 52 -6.33 9.67 -4.48
N GLN A 53 -5.39 10.60 -4.60
CA GLN A 53 -4.81 11.31 -3.47
C GLN A 53 -5.82 12.30 -2.88
N PHE A 54 -6.22 12.09 -1.62
CA PHE A 54 -7.11 12.99 -0.91
C PHE A 54 -6.34 13.83 0.10
N ARG A 55 -6.61 15.15 0.07
CA ARG A 55 -5.95 16.14 0.93
C ARG A 55 -6.85 16.60 2.07
N TRP A 56 -6.22 16.89 3.21
CA TRP A 56 -6.86 17.41 4.42
C TRP A 56 -6.12 18.64 4.96
N GLY A 57 -6.68 19.25 6.02
CA GLY A 57 -6.27 20.56 6.52
C GLY A 57 -7.10 21.69 5.91
N ASP A 58 -7.10 22.84 6.58
CA ASP A 58 -7.90 24.01 6.19
C ASP A 58 -7.54 24.51 4.79
N LYS A 59 -6.29 24.28 4.35
CA LYS A 59 -5.78 24.69 3.05
C LYS A 59 -5.45 23.50 2.15
N LYS A 60 -5.89 22.29 2.50
CA LYS A 60 -5.57 21.05 1.76
C LYS A 60 -4.06 20.83 1.61
N GLU A 61 -3.28 21.27 2.58
CA GLU A 61 -1.82 21.24 2.55
C GLU A 61 -1.25 19.85 2.83
N TYR A 62 -2.01 18.98 3.49
CA TYR A 62 -1.55 17.67 3.92
C TYR A 62 -2.19 16.54 3.12
N LEU A 63 -1.42 15.52 2.79
CA LEU A 63 -1.96 14.27 2.25
C LEU A 63 -2.64 13.50 3.39
N GLY A 64 -3.91 13.13 3.18
CA GLY A 64 -4.72 12.41 4.16
C GLY A 64 -4.60 10.93 3.93
N PHE A 65 -5.09 10.50 2.78
CA PHE A 65 -5.03 9.12 2.32
C PHE A 65 -4.91 9.05 0.79
N ALA A 66 -4.50 7.90 0.29
CA ALA A 66 -4.40 7.60 -1.13
C ALA A 66 -4.47 6.09 -1.34
N ASN A 67 -4.72 5.66 -2.57
CA ASN A 67 -4.57 4.27 -2.96
C ASN A 67 -3.14 4.01 -3.43
N ALA A 68 -2.43 3.07 -2.79
CA ALA A 68 -1.11 2.63 -3.19
C ALA A 68 -1.21 1.38 -4.08
N LEU A 69 -0.48 1.39 -5.20
CA LEU A 69 -0.33 0.23 -6.09
C LEU A 69 1.04 -0.40 -5.91
N TYR A 70 1.06 -1.69 -5.65
CA TYR A 70 2.26 -2.50 -5.56
C TYR A 70 2.25 -3.60 -6.61
N ILE A 71 3.42 -3.92 -7.17
CA ILE A 71 3.61 -4.97 -8.17
C ILE A 71 4.68 -5.97 -7.74
N GLN A 72 4.52 -7.23 -8.12
CA GLN A 72 5.58 -8.22 -8.07
C GLN A 72 6.43 -8.08 -9.35
N PRO A 73 7.72 -7.69 -9.27
CA PRO A 73 8.54 -7.41 -10.45
C PRO A 73 8.73 -8.62 -11.37
N ASP A 74 8.65 -9.85 -10.82
CA ASP A 74 8.68 -11.09 -11.60
C ASP A 74 7.58 -11.12 -12.69
N PHE A 75 6.47 -10.40 -12.52
CA PHE A 75 5.40 -10.28 -13.52
C PHE A 75 5.77 -9.41 -14.73
N VAL A 76 6.66 -8.42 -14.56
CA VAL A 76 6.96 -7.43 -15.62
C VAL A 76 8.04 -7.92 -16.58
N ASN A 77 8.74 -9.01 -16.24
CA ASN A 77 9.85 -9.55 -17.01
C ASN A 77 9.49 -10.80 -17.86
N ASP A 78 8.21 -11.13 -18.00
CA ASP A 78 7.69 -12.15 -18.94
C ASP A 78 7.16 -11.51 -20.24
#